data_AF-V9FCP4-F1
#
_entry.id   AF-V9FCP4-F1
#
_cell.length_a   1.000
_cell.length_b   1.000
_cell.length_c   1.000
_cell.angle_alpha   90.00
_cell.angle_beta   90.00
_cell.angle_gamma   90.00
#
_symmetry.space_group_name_H-M   'P 1'
#
loop_
_entity.id
_entity.type
_entity.pdbx_description
1 polymer ?
#
loop_
_entity_poly.entity_id
_entity_poly.type
_entity_poly.pdbx_seq_one_letter_code
_entity_poly.pdbx_strand_id
1 'polypeptide(L)'
;MQPAFRRNVNTQDIRATPPNPSTHQASTAVLSKRPKDLFELWHEYQIGCGDLKAAKDFTAIERGANKFACSRRKVFWDVVASLVRSGFTSDAAIDKVYSVYGRQLSVSSILVALRADRKNGGHPRLRV
;
A
#
# COMPACT_ATOMS: atom_id res chain seq x y z
N MET A 1 -47.99 48.10 -29.76
CA MET A 1 -46.90 47.34 -30.41
C MET A 1 -45.60 47.64 -29.66
N GLN A 2 -44.96 46.62 -29.08
CA GLN A 2 -43.51 46.63 -28.73
C GLN A 2 -42.67 46.63 -30.04
N PRO A 3 -41.37 47.01 -30.10
CA PRO A 3 -40.24 46.60 -29.22
C PRO A 3 -39.19 47.74 -29.01
N ALA A 4 -37.96 47.63 -28.47
CA ALA A 4 -37.18 46.60 -27.78
C ALA A 4 -36.08 47.32 -26.97
N PHE A 5 -35.79 46.78 -25.79
CA PHE A 5 -34.60 47.01 -24.98
C PHE A 5 -33.29 46.75 -25.75
N ARG A 6 -32.27 47.58 -25.54
CA ARG A 6 -30.86 47.13 -25.43
C ARG A 6 -30.06 48.08 -24.52
N ARG A 7 -29.97 47.73 -23.24
CA ARG A 7 -28.86 48.15 -22.36
C ARG A 7 -27.73 47.13 -22.57
N ASN A 8 -26.56 47.59 -22.99
CA ASN A 8 -25.38 46.74 -23.12
C ASN A 8 -24.62 46.76 -21.78
N VAL A 9 -24.78 45.71 -20.99
CA VAL A 9 -23.90 45.36 -19.86
C VAL A 9 -23.28 44.02 -20.22
N ASN A 10 -21.95 43.97 -20.33
CA ASN A 10 -21.19 42.82 -19.86
C ASN A 10 -19.69 43.16 -19.79
N THR A 11 -19.31 43.75 -18.66
CA THR A 11 -18.00 43.48 -18.07
C THR A 11 -17.99 42.01 -17.70
N GLN A 12 -17.36 41.16 -18.52
CA GLN A 12 -17.09 39.79 -18.11
C GLN A 12 -15.89 39.77 -17.18
N ASP A 13 -16.25 39.87 -15.89
CA ASP A 13 -15.59 39.28 -14.75
C ASP A 13 -14.79 38.02 -15.13
N ILE A 14 -13.46 38.11 -15.00
CA ILE A 14 -12.55 36.96 -15.07
C ILE A 14 -12.86 36.11 -13.85
N ARG A 15 -13.76 35.15 -14.03
CA ARG A 15 -14.06 34.13 -13.03
C ARG A 15 -12.81 33.28 -12.84
N ALA A 16 -12.00 33.63 -11.84
CA ALA A 16 -10.92 32.80 -11.34
C ALA A 16 -11.52 31.47 -10.91
N THR A 17 -11.31 30.43 -11.72
CA THR A 17 -11.55 29.05 -11.32
C THR A 17 -10.63 28.79 -10.13
N PRO A 18 -11.14 28.42 -8.94
CA PRO A 18 -10.28 27.96 -7.88
C PRO A 18 -9.51 26.73 -8.40
N PRO A 19 -8.18 26.62 -8.18
CA PRO A 19 -7.47 25.40 -8.50
C PRO A 19 -8.11 24.28 -7.68
N ASN A 20 -8.80 23.36 -8.34
CA ASN A 20 -9.55 22.29 -7.71
C ASN A 20 -8.64 21.49 -6.74
N PRO A 21 -8.93 21.48 -5.42
CA PRO A 21 -8.24 20.75 -4.37
C PRO A 21 -7.77 19.33 -4.54
N SER A 22 -8.28 18.60 -5.52
CA SER A 22 -8.65 17.22 -5.23
C SER A 22 -8.57 16.32 -6.45
N THR A 23 -7.41 16.30 -7.09
CA THR A 23 -6.96 15.05 -7.71
C THR A 23 -5.92 14.42 -6.79
N HIS A 24 -6.31 14.14 -5.54
CA HIS A 24 -5.81 12.93 -4.91
C HIS A 24 -6.27 11.82 -5.83
N GLN A 25 -5.41 11.41 -6.77
CA GLN A 25 -5.66 10.28 -7.63
C GLN A 25 -6.21 9.19 -6.71
N ALA A 26 -7.45 8.79 -6.97
CA ALA A 26 -8.02 7.60 -6.37
C ALA A 26 -7.29 6.40 -6.99
N SER A 27 -5.99 6.32 -6.74
CA SER A 27 -5.11 5.24 -7.11
C SER A 27 -5.64 4.03 -6.37
N THR A 28 -6.37 3.18 -7.08
CA THR A 28 -7.10 2.03 -6.52
C THR A 28 -6.19 1.23 -5.60
N ALA A 29 -6.62 0.98 -4.37
CA ALA A 29 -5.88 0.13 -3.44
C ALA A 29 -5.95 -1.34 -3.87
N VAL A 30 -5.07 -1.75 -4.77
CA VAL A 30 -4.97 -3.12 -5.29
C VAL A 30 -3.68 -3.75 -4.83
N LEU A 31 -3.77 -5.03 -4.51
CA LEU A 31 -2.63 -5.87 -4.21
C LEU A 31 -2.30 -6.79 -5.39
N SER A 32 -1.01 -7.06 -5.64
CA SER A 32 -0.53 -8.01 -6.66
C SER A 32 -1.22 -9.36 -6.47
N LYS A 33 -1.73 -9.95 -7.56
CA LYS A 33 -2.45 -11.23 -7.51
C LYS A 33 -1.52 -12.38 -7.12
N ARG A 34 -0.25 -12.32 -7.54
CA ARG A 34 0.75 -13.39 -7.39
C ARG A 34 2.15 -12.79 -7.21
N PRO A 35 2.50 -12.30 -6.01
CA PRO A 35 3.85 -11.81 -5.76
C PRO A 35 4.86 -12.93 -6.01
N LYS A 36 5.90 -12.64 -6.80
CA LYS A 36 6.92 -13.61 -7.19
C LYS A 36 7.86 -13.96 -6.04
N ASP A 37 8.19 -12.96 -5.24
CA ASP A 37 9.12 -13.06 -4.12
C ASP A 37 8.73 -12.11 -2.96
N LEU A 38 9.53 -12.12 -1.89
CA LEU A 38 9.32 -11.25 -0.73
C LEU A 38 9.68 -9.78 -1.00
N PHE A 39 10.48 -9.50 -2.03
CA PHE A 39 10.84 -8.13 -2.42
C PHE A 39 9.64 -7.43 -3.06
N GLU A 40 8.95 -8.09 -3.98
CA GLU A 40 7.69 -7.59 -4.56
C GLU A 40 6.63 -7.37 -3.46
N LEU A 41 6.59 -8.26 -2.48
CA LEU A 41 5.67 -8.16 -1.35
C LEU A 41 5.95 -6.96 -0.44
N TRP A 42 7.23 -6.61 -0.25
CA TRP A 42 7.63 -5.42 0.49
C TRP A 42 7.42 -4.15 -0.34
N HIS A 43 7.74 -4.19 -1.63
CA HIS A 43 7.54 -3.09 -2.56
C HIS A 43 6.07 -2.65 -2.60
N GLU A 44 5.15 -3.61 -2.68
CA GLU A 44 3.71 -3.37 -2.59
C GLU A 44 3.30 -2.65 -1.30
N TYR A 45 3.95 -2.96 -0.18
CA TYR A 45 3.67 -2.30 1.09
C TYR A 45 4.22 -0.88 1.16
N GLN A 46 5.43 -0.67 0.66
CA GLN A 46 6.15 0.59 0.79
C GLN A 46 5.73 1.62 -0.26
N ILE A 47 5.51 1.19 -1.49
CA ILE A 47 5.31 2.03 -2.69
C ILE A 47 3.94 1.77 -3.30
N GLY A 48 3.51 0.50 -3.38
CA GLY A 48 2.28 0.10 -4.05
C GLY A 48 2.55 -0.76 -5.28
N CYS A 49 1.52 -0.96 -6.10
CA CYS A 49 1.61 -1.78 -7.31
C CYS A 49 1.45 -0.90 -8.55
N GLY A 50 2.55 -0.47 -9.17
CA GLY A 50 2.51 0.53 -10.25
C GLY A 50 2.07 1.90 -9.71
N ASP A 51 1.15 2.58 -10.39
CA ASP A 51 0.58 3.87 -9.96
C ASP A 51 -0.52 3.74 -8.88
N LEU A 52 -0.53 2.61 -8.18
CA LEU A 52 -1.53 2.28 -7.18
C LEU A 52 -1.02 2.55 -5.78
N LYS A 53 -1.95 2.81 -4.87
CA LYS A 53 -1.66 3.16 -3.48
C LYS A 53 -0.79 2.10 -2.80
N ALA A 54 0.13 2.54 -1.94
CA ALA A 54 0.92 1.64 -1.09
C ALA A 54 0.06 0.93 -0.04
N ALA A 55 0.35 -0.34 0.25
CA ALA A 55 -0.47 -1.09 1.20
C ALA A 55 -0.42 -0.54 2.64
N LYS A 56 0.67 0.14 3.02
CA LYS A 56 0.80 0.83 4.31
C LYS A 56 -0.21 1.98 4.48
N ASP A 57 -0.67 2.56 3.37
CA ASP A 57 -1.56 3.73 3.32
C ASP A 57 -3.03 3.34 3.11
N PHE A 58 -3.34 2.04 3.04
CA PHE A 58 -4.70 1.58 2.84
C PHE A 58 -5.61 1.96 4.03
N THR A 59 -6.74 2.57 3.70
CA THR A 59 -7.85 2.81 4.63
C THR A 59 -8.48 1.49 5.09
N ALA A 60 -9.32 1.54 6.12
CA ALA A 60 -10.04 0.36 6.60
C ALA A 60 -10.93 -0.27 5.50
N ILE A 61 -11.58 0.57 4.69
CA ILE A 61 -12.46 0.14 3.58
C ILE A 61 -11.64 -0.59 2.51
N GLU A 62 -10.52 -0.01 2.09
CA GLU A 62 -9.61 -0.59 1.10
C GLU A 62 -8.99 -1.92 1.57
N ARG A 63 -8.61 -2.00 2.86
CA ARG A 63 -8.17 -3.26 3.48
C ARG A 63 -9.29 -4.30 3.52
N GLY A 64 -10.53 -3.87 3.74
CA GLY A 64 -11.71 -4.72 3.71
C GLY A 64 -11.97 -5.34 2.33
N ALA A 65 -11.84 -4.54 1.27
CA ALA A 65 -11.93 -5.03 -0.11
C ALA A 65 -10.85 -6.07 -0.44
N ASN A 66 -9.65 -5.92 0.15
CA ASN A 66 -8.52 -6.83 -0.03
C ASN A 66 -8.30 -7.78 1.17
N LYS A 67 -9.34 -8.08 1.97
CA LYS A 67 -9.19 -8.67 3.33
C LYS A 67 -8.29 -9.90 3.39
N PHE A 68 -8.44 -10.83 2.43
CA PHE A 68 -7.71 -12.10 2.43
C PHE A 68 -6.22 -11.90 2.11
N ALA A 69 -5.90 -10.98 1.19
CA ALA A 69 -4.52 -10.66 0.85
C ALA A 69 -3.88 -9.83 1.96
N CYS A 70 -4.53 -8.75 2.39
CA CYS A 70 -4.07 -7.90 3.50
C CYS A 70 -3.80 -8.72 4.76
N SER A 71 -4.76 -9.54 5.20
CA SER A 71 -4.61 -10.37 6.40
C SER A 71 -3.43 -11.34 6.28
N ARG A 72 -3.25 -12.00 5.12
CA ARG A 72 -2.17 -12.97 4.89
C ARG A 72 -0.80 -12.31 4.92
N ARG A 73 -0.67 -11.14 4.29
CA ARG A 73 0.59 -10.43 4.10
C ARG A 73 1.00 -9.59 5.30
N LYS A 74 0.04 -9.18 6.14
CA LYS A 74 0.27 -8.34 7.33
C LYS A 74 1.38 -8.88 8.24
N VAL A 75 1.48 -10.20 8.44
CA VAL A 75 2.53 -10.76 9.31
C VAL A 75 3.92 -10.44 8.80
N PHE A 76 4.13 -10.52 7.49
CA PHE A 76 5.41 -10.24 6.85
C PHE A 76 5.69 -8.73 6.88
N TRP A 77 4.71 -7.91 6.51
CA TRP A 77 4.85 -6.45 6.53
C TRP A 77 5.20 -5.94 7.93
N ASP A 78 4.53 -6.45 8.97
CA ASP A 78 4.82 -6.06 10.35
C ASP A 78 6.25 -6.46 10.76
N VAL A 79 6.73 -7.65 10.37
CA VAL A 79 8.09 -8.13 10.68
C VAL A 79 9.15 -7.26 10.00
N VAL A 80 9.02 -7.04 8.68
CA VAL A 80 9.99 -6.22 7.94
C VAL A 80 9.94 -4.77 8.41
N ALA A 81 8.76 -4.19 8.64
CA ALA A 81 8.62 -2.83 9.17
C ALA A 81 9.18 -2.69 10.61
N SER A 82 9.17 -3.76 11.41
CA SER A 82 9.83 -3.78 12.72
C SER A 82 11.34 -3.77 12.56
N LEU A 83 11.88 -4.65 11.73
CA LEU A 83 13.33 -4.72 11.46
C LEU A 83 13.85 -3.39 10.88
N VAL A 84 13.11 -2.78 9.96
CA VAL A 84 13.48 -1.48 9.37
C VAL A 84 13.48 -0.36 10.42
N ARG A 85 12.49 -0.32 11.32
CA ARG A 85 12.49 0.63 12.45
C ARG A 85 13.65 0.42 13.42
N SER A 86 14.16 -0.80 13.53
CA SER A 86 15.33 -1.13 14.34
C SER A 86 16.67 -0.86 13.62
N GLY A 87 16.64 -0.26 12.43
CA GLY A 87 17.85 0.18 11.72
C GLY A 87 18.37 -0.76 10.63
N PHE A 88 17.64 -1.85 10.32
CA PHE A 88 17.99 -2.69 9.17
C PHE A 88 17.52 -2.04 7.87
N THR A 89 18.23 -2.27 6.76
CA THR A 89 17.68 -2.00 5.43
C THR A 89 16.56 -2.98 5.11
N SER A 90 15.65 -2.61 4.19
CA SER A 90 14.58 -3.52 3.74
C SER A 90 15.15 -4.83 3.20
N ASP A 91 16.22 -4.75 2.42
CA ASP A 91 16.85 -5.91 1.79
C ASP A 91 17.45 -6.84 2.85
N ALA A 92 18.18 -6.29 3.83
CA ALA A 92 18.73 -7.06 4.94
C ALA A 92 17.62 -7.70 5.79
N ALA A 93 16.51 -6.99 5.99
CA ALA A 93 15.36 -7.53 6.71
C ALA A 93 14.70 -8.70 5.95
N ILE A 94 14.54 -8.57 4.63
CA ILE A 94 14.00 -9.63 3.76
C ILE A 94 14.94 -10.84 3.71
N ASP A 95 16.25 -10.61 3.58
CA ASP A 95 17.26 -11.67 3.61
C ASP A 95 17.25 -12.42 4.94
N LYS A 96 16.99 -11.73 6.06
CA LYS A 96 16.83 -12.36 7.37
C LYS A 96 15.62 -13.30 7.41
N VAL A 97 14.49 -12.89 6.80
CA VAL A 97 13.30 -13.76 6.66
C VAL A 97 13.64 -14.98 5.81
N TYR A 98 14.31 -14.80 4.67
CA TYR A 98 14.75 -15.92 3.84
C TYR A 98 15.74 -16.84 4.55
N SER A 99 16.65 -16.30 5.36
CA SER A 99 17.61 -17.10 6.15
C SER A 99 16.92 -17.98 7.19
N VAL A 100 15.80 -17.53 7.74
CA VAL A 100 15.03 -18.28 8.75
C VAL A 100 14.21 -19.41 8.13
N TYR A 101 13.46 -19.13 7.06
CA TYR A 101 12.52 -20.11 6.49
C TYR A 101 13.10 -20.91 5.31
N GLY A 102 14.15 -20.41 4.68
CA GLY A 102 14.76 -20.99 3.49
C GLY A 102 14.28 -20.31 2.20
N ARG A 103 15.24 -19.96 1.34
CA ARG A 103 15.01 -19.27 0.07
C ARG A 103 14.40 -20.17 -1.02
N GLN A 104 14.44 -21.48 -0.80
CA GLN A 104 13.80 -22.50 -1.64
C GLN A 104 12.28 -22.58 -1.44
N LEU A 105 11.75 -22.04 -0.33
CA LEU A 105 10.31 -22.07 -0.06
C LEU A 105 9.57 -21.00 -0.86
N SER A 106 8.34 -21.33 -1.27
CA SER A 106 7.46 -20.36 -1.92
C SER A 106 7.05 -19.24 -0.97
N VAL A 107 6.72 -18.06 -1.50
CA VAL A 107 6.18 -16.92 -0.72
C VAL A 107 4.99 -17.35 0.14
N SER A 108 4.08 -18.14 -0.41
CA SER A 108 2.92 -18.67 0.32
C SER A 108 3.33 -19.55 1.51
N SER A 109 4.30 -20.45 1.31
CA SER A 109 4.83 -21.32 2.36
C SER A 109 5.49 -20.52 3.49
N ILE A 110 6.28 -19.50 3.13
CA ILE A 110 6.93 -18.61 4.10
C ILE A 110 5.88 -17.81 4.89
N LEU A 111 4.83 -17.29 4.24
CA LEU A 111 3.75 -16.58 4.93
C LEU A 111 2.96 -17.48 5.89
N VAL A 112 2.76 -18.75 5.53
CA VAL A 112 2.12 -19.75 6.42
C VAL A 112 2.99 -19.99 7.65
N ALA A 113 4.30 -20.20 7.46
CA ALA A 113 5.24 -20.40 8.56
C ALA A 113 5.33 -19.17 9.48
N LEU A 114 5.43 -17.96 8.92
CA LEU A 114 5.39 -16.70 9.69
C LEU A 114 4.12 -16.57 10.54
N ARG A 115 2.96 -16.96 10.00
CA ARG A 115 1.70 -16.94 10.75
C ARG A 115 1.69 -17.97 11.88
N ALA A 116 2.24 -19.15 11.65
CA ALA A 116 2.36 -20.16 12.70
C ALA A 116 3.27 -19.65 13.82
N ASP A 117 4.44 -19.10 13.49
CA ASP A 117 5.36 -18.55 14.46
C ASP A 117 4.76 -17.38 15.23
N ARG A 118 4.03 -16.48 14.56
CA ARG A 118 3.33 -15.36 15.23
C ARG A 118 2.38 -15.84 16.33
N LYS A 119 1.72 -16.99 16.16
CA LYS A 119 0.86 -17.57 17.22
C LYS A 119 1.68 -18.04 18.44
N ASN A 120 2.94 -18.39 18.22
CA ASN A 120 3.89 -18.84 19.24
C ASN A 120 4.83 -17.71 19.73
N GLY A 121 4.45 -16.44 19.55
CA GLY A 121 5.24 -15.27 19.96
C GLY A 121 6.25 -14.75 18.92
N GLY A 122 6.24 -15.27 17.70
CA GLY A 122 7.11 -14.89 16.58
C GLY A 122 8.44 -15.65 16.57
N HIS A 123 9.11 -15.71 15.41
CA HIS A 123 10.37 -16.44 15.29
C HIS A 123 11.50 -15.72 16.06
N PRO A 124 12.26 -16.37 16.96
CA PRO A 124 13.26 -15.72 17.81
C PRO A 124 14.27 -14.86 17.05
N ARG A 125 14.73 -15.32 15.88
CA ARG A 125 15.71 -14.59 15.04
C ARG A 125 15.14 -13.38 14.29
N LEU A 126 13.82 -13.20 14.28
CA LEU A 126 13.14 -12.08 13.61
C LEU A 126 12.56 -11.06 14.61
N ARG A 127 12.76 -11.27 15.91
CA ARG A 127 12.40 -10.31 16.95
C ARG A 127 13.49 -9.23 17.05
N VAL A 128 13.07 -8.02 17.38
CA VAL A 128 13.91 -6.84 17.62
C VAL A 128 13.41 -6.12 18.86
#